data_AF-A0A1F5LHG9-F1
#
_entry.id   AF-A0A1F5LHG9-F1
#
_cell.length_a   1.000
_cell.length_b   1.000
_cell.length_c   1.000
_cell.angle_alpha   90.00
_cell.angle_beta   90.00
_cell.angle_gamma   90.00
#
_symmetry.space_group_name_H-M   'P 1'
#
loop_
_entity.id
_entity.type
_entity.pdbx_description
1 polymer ?
#
loop_
_entity_poly.entity_id
_entity_poly.type
_entity_poly.pdbx_seq_one_letter_code
_entity_poly.pdbx_strand_id
1 'polypeptide(L)'
;MEKNAPVSKVIALATMPQQAGVRTAEDDWTGVIDPKERRKLQNRLNQRRYRMRKHDPSGSHASARVNAETSFFKSPSTVSFPFISNATRGGYDDIFECANAPPHARRFREWFEATAYQSYLHGSPQRDHLISLSRVNVHRAINENIAAIGMTTDWMKSDDSISIFNLIQPGFTAEGIPPSLQPTAVQMQIPHHPWLDFFPFPGMRDRLILAGDSGSVVYGPLNCDVDFDYSTLKGQTAIVTGGANGLGEAYVRSLVTAGAVVCIGDRDIKGGQKLEAELPGVKFFECDTSKWEDQVRLFRGAVSFFPNGKISYVVANCGIHRNDEVFSYSGDGQEPKKPDLTTIDVNLTGTLYTAKLASHYFIKQNGQAPSSTQEDTCLVLIGSGAAFLDCPRAPQYCATKWAMRGIMHSLRRTAFFYGSRVNIISPWYVKTNILSEEAFAHVAGVGVDFAEASDAGNCLLRILSDTGVNGRSLFVCPRKWAPRGYMDLDLEDYSDNSLLQEIQADQVKSAPVELGLFV
;
A
#
# COMPACT_ATOMS: atom_id res chain seq x y z
N MET A 1 43.28 25.36 70.79
CA MET A 1 42.13 24.58 70.30
C MET A 1 41.58 25.29 69.07
N GLU A 2 41.30 24.70 67.92
CA GLU A 2 41.74 23.49 67.23
C GLU A 2 41.30 23.74 65.77
N LYS A 3 42.11 23.31 64.80
CA LYS A 3 41.86 23.55 63.36
C LYS A 3 40.55 22.91 62.92
N ASN A 4 39.83 23.53 61.99
CA ASN A 4 39.15 22.79 60.93
C ASN A 4 39.00 23.64 59.66
N ALA A 5 39.69 23.19 58.61
CA ALA A 5 39.60 23.69 57.25
C ALA A 5 38.23 23.34 56.62
N PRO A 6 37.72 24.11 55.66
CA PRO A 6 36.47 23.80 54.99
C PRO A 6 36.65 22.60 54.06
N VAL A 7 35.96 21.50 54.40
CA VAL A 7 35.87 20.26 53.65
C VAL A 7 35.26 20.55 52.26
N SER A 8 35.96 20.15 51.20
CA SER A 8 35.45 20.24 49.83
C SER A 8 34.16 19.42 49.70
N LYS A 9 33.08 20.05 49.24
CA LYS A 9 31.85 19.33 48.87
C LYS A 9 32.16 18.38 47.71
N VAL A 10 32.34 17.09 48.01
CA VAL A 10 32.37 16.03 47.01
C VAL A 10 30.95 15.88 46.47
N ILE A 11 30.75 16.22 45.20
CA ILE A 11 29.49 15.97 44.49
C ILE A 11 29.44 14.47 44.20
N ALA A 12 28.51 13.75 44.83
CA ALA A 12 28.28 12.35 44.51
C ALA A 12 27.59 12.26 43.14
N LEU A 13 28.32 11.74 42.15
CA LEU A 13 27.76 11.42 40.83
C LEU A 13 26.83 10.21 40.99
N ALA A 14 25.52 10.44 40.87
CA ALA A 14 24.54 9.37 40.76
C ALA A 14 24.45 8.91 39.30
N THR A 15 24.39 7.61 39.07
CA THR A 15 24.18 7.03 37.74
C THR A 15 22.82 7.47 37.20
N MET A 16 22.80 7.99 35.97
CA MET A 16 21.56 8.48 35.37
C MET A 16 20.59 7.31 35.14
N PRO A 17 19.27 7.46 35.37
CA PRO A 17 18.29 6.39 35.14
C PRO A 17 18.31 5.84 33.71
N GLN A 18 18.73 6.68 32.75
CA GLN A 18 18.89 6.30 31.34
C GLN A 18 20.06 5.33 31.08
N GLN A 19 21.05 5.25 31.99
CA GLN A 19 22.18 4.31 31.92
C GLN A 19 21.87 2.94 32.55
N ALA A 20 20.67 2.75 33.11
CA ALA A 20 20.27 1.48 33.71
C ALA A 20 20.23 0.36 32.64
N GLY A 21 21.24 -0.52 32.65
CA GLY A 21 21.37 -1.64 31.72
C GLY A 21 22.49 -1.52 30.69
N VAL A 22 23.25 -0.41 30.69
CA VAL A 22 24.52 -0.28 29.96
C VAL A 22 25.54 -1.21 30.61
N ARG A 23 26.14 -2.12 29.82
CA ARG A 23 27.09 -3.13 30.32
C ARG A 23 28.54 -2.86 29.93
N THR A 24 28.75 -2.13 28.84
CA THR A 24 30.06 -1.69 28.36
C THR A 24 29.97 -0.24 27.86
N ALA A 25 31.11 0.43 27.69
CA ALA A 25 31.14 1.84 27.27
C ALA A 25 30.55 2.04 25.86
N GLU A 26 30.60 1.01 25.00
CA GLU A 26 30.03 1.05 23.64
C GLU A 26 28.49 0.96 23.61
N ASP A 27 27.87 0.58 24.74
CA ASP A 27 26.41 0.52 24.88
C ASP A 27 25.81 1.85 25.42
N ASP A 28 26.66 2.83 25.78
CA ASP A 28 26.21 4.14 26.26
C ASP A 28 25.90 5.07 25.09
N TRP A 29 24.61 5.34 24.88
CA TRP A 29 24.15 6.28 23.86
C TRP A 29 24.24 7.75 24.31
N THR A 30 24.51 8.01 25.60
CA THR A 30 24.60 9.38 26.12
C THR A 30 25.86 10.05 25.59
N GLY A 31 25.68 11.13 24.82
CA GLY A 31 26.78 11.84 24.14
C GLY A 31 27.00 11.49 22.66
N VAL A 32 26.32 10.47 22.11
CA VAL A 32 26.40 10.14 20.67
C VAL A 32 25.63 11.17 19.86
N ILE A 33 26.29 11.96 19.01
CA ILE A 33 25.68 13.08 18.26
C ILE A 33 24.94 12.61 17.00
N ASP A 34 25.38 11.51 16.38
CA ASP A 34 24.73 10.94 15.19
C ASP A 34 23.37 10.30 15.54
N PRO A 35 22.25 10.77 14.95
CA PRO A 35 20.92 10.23 15.21
C PRO A 35 20.78 8.74 14.87
N LYS A 36 21.47 8.23 13.84
CA LYS A 36 21.36 6.82 13.42
C LYS A 36 22.03 5.89 14.41
N GLU A 37 23.29 6.17 14.78
CA GLU A 37 24.00 5.39 15.80
C GLU A 37 23.33 5.50 17.18
N ARG A 38 22.84 6.67 17.57
CA ARG A 38 22.09 6.84 18.83
C ARG A 38 20.85 5.94 18.87
N ARG A 39 20.06 5.89 17.79
CA ARG A 39 18.84 5.08 17.71
C ARG A 39 19.13 3.59 17.72
N LYS A 40 20.24 3.15 17.08
CA LYS A 40 20.72 1.77 17.09
C LYS A 40 21.05 1.30 18.52
N LEU A 41 21.81 2.09 19.28
CA LEU A 41 22.18 1.77 20.66
C LEU A 41 20.97 1.77 21.62
N GLN A 42 20.05 2.72 21.45
CA GLN A 42 18.80 2.77 22.22
C GLN A 42 17.91 1.55 21.96
N ASN A 43 17.76 1.13 20.69
CA ASN A 43 16.99 -0.05 20.32
C ASN A 43 17.59 -1.33 20.92
N ARG A 44 18.92 -1.47 20.89
CA ARG A 44 19.64 -2.60 21.51
C ARG A 44 19.35 -2.70 23.01
N LEU A 45 19.36 -1.59 23.74
CA LEU A 45 19.02 -1.56 25.18
C LEU A 45 17.54 -1.89 25.44
N ASN A 46 16.63 -1.36 24.63
CA ASN A 46 15.20 -1.62 24.75
C ASN A 46 14.84 -3.08 24.49
N GLN A 47 15.45 -3.72 23.49
CA GLN A 47 15.29 -5.15 23.24
C GLN A 47 15.81 -6.02 24.39
N ARG A 48 16.93 -5.65 25.02
CA ARG A 48 17.43 -6.37 26.21
C ARG A 48 16.48 -6.23 27.41
N ARG A 49 15.94 -5.02 27.65
CA ARG A 49 14.94 -4.79 28.71
C ARG A 49 13.66 -5.61 28.45
N TYR A 50 13.21 -5.67 27.21
CA TYR A 50 12.08 -6.51 26.80
C TYR A 50 12.34 -8.00 27.09
N ARG A 51 13.54 -8.51 26.76
CA ARG A 51 13.94 -9.90 27.05
C ARG A 51 14.00 -10.18 28.56
N MET A 52 14.51 -9.25 29.37
CA MET A 52 14.53 -9.39 30.83
C MET A 52 13.12 -9.48 31.43
N ARG A 53 12.16 -8.66 30.95
CA ARG A 53 10.75 -8.74 31.37
C ARG A 53 10.07 -10.05 30.98
N LYS A 54 10.55 -10.72 29.94
CA LYS A 54 10.03 -12.01 29.48
C LYS A 54 10.63 -13.21 30.23
N HIS A 55 11.74 -13.01 30.94
CA HIS A 55 12.51 -14.08 31.60
C HIS A 55 12.37 -14.09 33.13
N ASP A 56 11.69 -13.09 33.72
CA ASP A 56 11.34 -13.04 35.14
C ASP A 56 9.84 -13.32 35.34
N PRO A 57 9.44 -14.54 35.75
CA PRO A 57 8.05 -14.89 36.02
C PRO A 57 7.59 -14.53 37.44
N SER A 58 8.30 -13.66 38.18
CA SER A 58 7.95 -13.25 39.54
C SER A 58 7.54 -11.78 39.64
N GLY A 59 6.33 -11.45 39.17
CA GLY A 59 5.78 -10.10 39.28
C GLY A 59 4.29 -9.99 38.93
N SER A 60 3.44 -10.44 39.86
CA SER A 60 2.02 -10.13 40.05
C SER A 60 1.19 -9.61 38.87
N HIS A 61 0.30 -10.46 38.32
CA HIS A 61 -1.10 -10.09 38.08
C HIS A 61 -1.98 -11.35 38.04
N ALA A 62 -3.04 -11.31 38.86
CA ALA A 62 -4.00 -12.38 39.05
C ALA A 62 -5.01 -12.45 37.90
N SER A 63 -5.26 -13.65 37.36
CA SER A 63 -6.58 -14.01 36.82
C SER A 63 -6.76 -15.52 36.71
N ALA A 64 -7.76 -16.02 37.44
CA ALA A 64 -8.59 -17.20 37.21
C ALA A 64 -7.93 -18.53 36.79
N ARG A 65 -7.78 -19.42 37.78
CA ARG A 65 -7.70 -20.88 37.56
C ARG A 65 -9.07 -21.42 37.14
N VAL A 66 -9.12 -22.12 36.01
CA VAL A 66 -10.13 -23.16 35.75
C VAL A 66 -9.39 -24.49 35.72
N ASN A 67 -9.78 -25.39 36.63
CA ASN A 67 -9.26 -26.74 36.73
C ASN A 67 -9.72 -27.57 35.52
N ALA A 68 -8.79 -28.25 34.85
CA ALA A 68 -9.09 -29.46 34.09
C ALA A 68 -7.90 -30.43 34.23
N GLU A 69 -8.23 -31.66 34.57
CA GLU A 69 -7.38 -32.71 35.09
C GLU A 69 -6.30 -33.18 34.11
N THR A 70 -5.08 -33.34 34.62
CA THR A 70 -3.97 -34.06 33.98
C THR A 70 -4.22 -35.56 34.03
N SER A 71 -4.46 -36.18 32.87
CA SER A 71 -4.33 -37.63 32.68
C SER A 71 -3.00 -37.95 32.00
N PHE A 72 -2.27 -38.89 32.61
CA PHE A 72 -0.99 -39.43 32.19
C PHE A 72 -1.08 -40.08 30.81
N PHE A 73 -0.22 -39.69 29.85
CA PHE A 73 0.14 -40.53 28.71
C PHE A 73 1.60 -40.96 28.79
N LYS A 74 1.80 -42.27 28.93
CA LYS A 74 3.08 -42.97 28.90
C LYS A 74 3.70 -42.91 27.50
N SER A 75 5.01 -42.70 27.44
CA SER A 75 5.83 -42.81 26.22
C SER A 75 5.72 -44.21 25.60
N PRO A 76 5.41 -44.36 24.29
CA PRO A 76 5.54 -45.64 23.61
C PRO A 76 7.00 -45.89 23.21
N SER A 77 7.41 -47.13 23.45
CA SER A 77 8.69 -47.74 23.12
C SER A 77 9.03 -47.68 21.62
N THR A 78 10.33 -47.56 21.36
CA THR A 78 11.02 -47.72 20.08
C THR A 78 10.55 -48.96 19.32
N VAL A 79 9.96 -48.74 18.14
CA VAL A 79 9.71 -49.78 17.13
C VAL A 79 10.66 -49.52 15.97
N SER A 80 11.60 -50.44 15.75
CA SER A 80 12.53 -50.45 14.63
C SER A 80 11.93 -51.24 13.47
N PHE A 81 11.86 -50.66 12.27
CA PHE A 81 11.59 -51.38 11.03
C PHE A 81 12.64 -51.08 9.95
N PRO A 82 12.95 -52.05 9.07
CA PRO A 82 14.11 -52.00 8.17
C PRO A 82 13.80 -51.10 6.97
N PHE A 83 14.62 -50.07 6.81
CA PHE A 83 14.51 -49.08 5.74
C PHE A 83 15.11 -49.60 4.44
N ILE A 84 14.42 -49.32 3.33
CA ILE A 84 14.91 -49.48 1.95
C ILE A 84 16.15 -48.61 1.77
N SER A 85 17.23 -49.26 1.34
CA SER A 85 18.57 -48.75 1.04
C SER A 85 18.73 -47.23 0.88
N ASN A 86 19.50 -46.67 1.82
CA ASN A 86 20.32 -45.48 1.63
C ASN A 86 21.18 -45.61 0.37
N ALA A 87 20.79 -44.93 -0.70
CA ALA A 87 21.72 -44.52 -1.74
C ALA A 87 21.38 -43.07 -2.10
N THR A 88 22.32 -42.16 -1.78
CA THR A 88 22.36 -40.70 -2.09
C THR A 88 21.82 -39.66 -1.10
N ARG A 89 21.57 -39.97 0.18
CA ARG A 89 21.36 -38.94 1.23
C ARG A 89 22.53 -38.78 2.22
N GLY A 90 23.76 -38.92 1.74
CA GLY A 90 24.95 -38.66 2.56
C GLY A 90 25.28 -37.17 2.57
N GLY A 91 25.01 -36.48 3.68
CA GLY A 91 25.64 -35.19 4.00
C GLY A 91 24.73 -34.04 4.43
N TYR A 92 23.41 -34.13 4.28
CA TYR A 92 22.49 -32.98 4.49
C TYR A 92 21.72 -33.01 5.82
N ASP A 93 21.87 -34.06 6.63
CA ASP A 93 21.06 -34.26 7.84
C ASP A 93 21.49 -33.42 9.06
N ASP A 94 22.64 -32.76 9.01
CA ASP A 94 23.09 -31.85 10.10
C ASP A 94 22.67 -30.39 9.90
N ILE A 95 21.96 -30.08 8.81
CA ILE A 95 21.85 -28.68 8.38
C ILE A 95 20.85 -27.86 9.20
N PHE A 96 19.93 -28.42 9.99
CA PHE A 96 18.92 -27.59 10.69
C PHE A 96 18.55 -28.05 12.11
N GLU A 97 19.47 -27.90 13.07
CA GLU A 97 19.07 -27.73 14.47
C GLU A 97 18.64 -26.28 14.71
N CYS A 98 17.34 -26.01 14.63
CA CYS A 98 16.79 -24.71 15.02
C CYS A 98 16.82 -24.58 16.54
N ALA A 99 17.64 -23.66 17.06
CA ALA A 99 17.80 -23.43 18.51
C ALA A 99 16.48 -23.07 19.23
N ASN A 100 15.49 -22.57 18.49
CA ASN A 100 14.17 -22.20 19.01
C ASN A 100 13.11 -23.31 18.83
N ALA A 101 13.45 -24.43 18.21
CA ALA A 101 12.53 -25.54 18.07
C ALA A 101 12.33 -26.26 19.41
N PRO A 102 11.11 -26.76 19.71
CA PRO A 102 10.88 -27.59 20.88
C PRO A 102 11.81 -28.81 20.88
N PRO A 103 12.21 -29.32 22.06
CA PRO A 103 12.91 -30.60 22.17
C PRO A 103 12.14 -31.67 21.40
N HIS A 104 12.86 -32.45 20.57
CA HIS A 104 12.31 -33.53 19.75
C HIS A 104 11.45 -33.15 18.53
N ALA A 105 11.40 -31.86 18.13
CA ALA A 105 10.65 -31.44 16.92
C ALA A 105 11.00 -32.25 15.66
N ARG A 106 12.27 -32.61 15.48
CA ARG A 106 12.74 -33.47 14.38
C ARG A 106 12.13 -34.86 14.42
N ARG A 107 12.20 -35.54 15.57
CA ARG A 107 11.62 -36.87 15.78
C ARG A 107 10.11 -36.84 15.58
N PHE A 108 9.45 -35.78 16.02
CA PHE A 108 8.02 -35.61 15.80
C PHE A 108 7.66 -35.47 14.32
N ARG A 109 8.44 -34.70 13.54
CA ARG A 109 8.25 -34.58 12.09
C ARG A 109 8.42 -35.92 11.39
N GLU A 110 9.50 -36.64 11.67
CA GLU A 110 9.77 -37.96 11.09
C GLU A 110 8.68 -38.98 11.45
N TRP A 111 8.25 -38.99 12.71
CA TRP A 111 7.15 -39.83 13.16
C TRP A 111 5.83 -39.48 12.47
N PHE A 112 5.51 -38.19 12.35
CA PHE A 112 4.28 -37.73 11.70
C PHE A 112 4.28 -38.04 10.20
N GLU A 113 5.40 -37.82 9.50
CA GLU A 113 5.56 -38.18 8.08
C GLU A 113 5.33 -39.67 7.87
N ALA A 114 5.97 -40.52 8.68
CA ALA A 114 5.78 -41.96 8.62
C ALA A 114 4.31 -42.35 8.88
N THR A 115 3.68 -41.76 9.89
CA THR A 115 2.27 -42.03 10.24
C THR A 115 1.32 -41.62 9.13
N ALA A 116 1.49 -40.41 8.57
CA ALA A 116 0.67 -39.91 7.47
C ALA A 116 0.84 -40.76 6.21
N TYR A 117 2.06 -41.19 5.92
CA TYR A 117 2.36 -42.05 4.76
C TYR A 117 1.78 -43.46 4.93
N GLN A 118 1.85 -44.05 6.12
CA GLN A 118 1.21 -45.34 6.41
C GLN A 118 -0.32 -45.27 6.23
N SER A 119 -0.97 -44.25 6.78
CA SER A 119 -2.40 -44.05 6.58
C SER A 119 -2.79 -43.90 5.10
N TYR A 120 -1.95 -43.22 4.31
CA TYR A 120 -2.13 -43.12 2.86
C TYR A 120 -1.99 -44.48 2.16
N LEU A 121 -0.94 -45.25 2.46
CA LEU A 121 -0.72 -46.59 1.88
C LEU A 121 -1.84 -47.58 2.23
N HIS A 122 -2.42 -47.46 3.42
CA HIS A 122 -3.57 -48.26 3.84
C HIS A 122 -4.91 -47.78 3.27
N GLY A 123 -4.93 -46.75 2.41
CA GLY A 123 -6.15 -46.20 1.81
C GLY A 123 -7.08 -45.52 2.82
N SER A 124 -6.56 -45.12 4.00
CA SER A 124 -7.32 -44.52 5.09
C SER A 124 -6.66 -43.23 5.59
N PRO A 125 -6.53 -42.19 4.74
CA PRO A 125 -5.99 -40.91 5.17
C PRO A 125 -6.94 -40.24 6.17
N GLN A 126 -6.42 -39.83 7.33
CA GLN A 126 -7.22 -39.16 8.35
C GLN A 126 -7.30 -37.65 8.10
N ARG A 127 -8.48 -37.05 8.32
CA ARG A 127 -8.67 -35.59 8.21
C ARG A 127 -7.77 -34.81 9.18
N ASP A 128 -7.50 -35.38 10.35
CA ASP A 128 -6.65 -34.78 11.37
C ASP A 128 -5.19 -34.61 10.91
N HIS A 129 -4.76 -35.37 9.88
CA HIS A 129 -3.45 -35.21 9.29
C HIS A 129 -3.34 -33.91 8.48
N LEU A 130 -4.43 -33.38 7.93
CA LEU A 130 -4.38 -32.33 6.90
C LEU A 130 -3.65 -31.07 7.36
N ILE A 131 -3.93 -30.59 8.57
CA ILE A 131 -3.33 -29.36 9.11
C ILE A 131 -1.82 -29.56 9.32
N SER A 132 -1.44 -30.66 9.95
CA SER A 132 -0.04 -30.98 10.25
C SER A 132 0.76 -31.34 8.99
N LEU A 133 0.16 -32.07 8.05
CA LEU A 133 0.76 -32.44 6.77
C LEU A 133 1.01 -31.21 5.90
N SER A 134 0.08 -30.25 5.87
CA SER A 134 0.29 -28.98 5.19
C SER A 134 1.51 -28.24 5.74
N ARG A 135 1.66 -28.18 7.07
CA ARG A 135 2.83 -27.56 7.72
C ARG A 135 4.14 -28.28 7.42
N VAL A 136 4.12 -29.62 7.46
CA VAL A 136 5.29 -30.45 7.14
C VAL A 136 5.70 -30.28 5.68
N ASN A 137 4.74 -30.26 4.75
CA ASN A 137 5.01 -30.05 3.32
C ASN A 137 5.59 -28.66 3.05
N VAL A 138 5.08 -27.62 3.70
CA VAL A 138 5.65 -26.26 3.61
C VAL A 138 7.09 -26.23 4.12
N HIS A 139 7.36 -26.82 5.29
CA HIS A 139 8.70 -26.88 5.85
C HIS A 139 9.66 -27.66 4.94
N ARG A 140 9.19 -28.75 4.35
CA ARG A 140 9.98 -29.54 3.39
C ARG A 140 10.30 -28.73 2.14
N ALA A 141 9.32 -28.04 1.56
CA ALA A 141 9.52 -27.19 0.40
C ALA A 141 10.53 -26.06 0.68
N ILE A 142 10.46 -25.42 1.85
CA ILE A 142 11.44 -24.41 2.26
C ILE A 142 12.86 -25.01 2.29
N ASN A 143 13.04 -26.18 2.89
CA ASN A 143 14.34 -26.84 2.95
C ASN A 143 14.87 -27.21 1.56
N GLU A 144 14.01 -27.71 0.67
CA GLU A 144 14.36 -28.04 -0.71
C GLU A 144 14.77 -26.76 -1.50
N ASN A 145 14.08 -25.64 -1.31
CA ASN A 145 14.42 -24.37 -1.93
C ASN A 145 15.77 -23.81 -1.42
N ILE A 146 16.00 -23.85 -0.11
CA ILE A 146 17.29 -23.46 0.49
C ILE A 146 18.42 -24.28 -0.14
N ALA A 147 18.25 -25.60 -0.23
CA ALA A 147 19.24 -26.49 -0.83
C ALA A 147 19.47 -26.18 -2.32
N ALA A 148 18.41 -25.89 -3.07
CA ALA A 148 18.49 -25.53 -4.49
C ALA A 148 19.23 -24.21 -4.75
N ILE A 149 19.18 -23.26 -3.80
CA ILE A 149 19.95 -22.00 -3.86
C ILE A 149 21.42 -22.23 -3.45
N GLY A 150 21.72 -23.36 -2.81
CA GLY A 150 23.03 -23.63 -2.21
C GLY A 150 23.23 -22.94 -0.85
N MET A 151 22.14 -22.59 -0.18
CA MET A 151 22.18 -21.93 1.12
C MET A 151 22.65 -22.86 2.25
N THR A 152 23.59 -22.39 3.07
CA THR A 152 24.02 -23.09 4.29
C THR A 152 23.40 -22.44 5.53
N THR A 153 23.34 -23.19 6.63
CA THR A 153 22.78 -22.66 7.89
C THR A 153 23.56 -21.49 8.44
N ASP A 154 24.87 -21.42 8.17
CA ASP A 154 25.72 -20.31 8.63
C ASP A 154 25.22 -18.95 8.14
N TRP A 155 24.55 -18.91 6.99
CA TRP A 155 24.02 -17.68 6.39
C TRP A 155 22.71 -17.21 7.04
N MET A 156 22.09 -18.05 7.87
CA MET A 156 20.85 -17.71 8.60
C MET A 156 21.08 -17.51 10.10
N LYS A 157 22.34 -17.57 10.58
CA LYS A 157 22.65 -17.55 12.02
C LYS A 157 22.61 -16.15 12.65
N SER A 158 22.90 -15.11 11.87
CA SER A 158 22.98 -13.72 12.38
C SER A 158 21.84 -12.88 11.82
N ASP A 159 21.18 -12.10 12.67
CA ASP A 159 20.15 -11.14 12.25
C ASP A 159 20.72 -10.08 11.28
N ASP A 160 22.04 -9.84 11.29
CA ASP A 160 22.75 -8.91 10.41
C ASP A 160 23.30 -9.57 9.11
N SER A 161 22.88 -10.80 8.79
CA SER A 161 23.35 -11.51 7.60
C SER A 161 22.84 -10.83 6.31
N ILE A 162 23.69 -10.77 5.29
CA ILE A 162 23.36 -10.19 3.97
C ILE A 162 23.27 -11.33 2.95
N SER A 163 22.25 -11.27 2.08
CA SER A 163 22.02 -12.22 0.98
C SER A 163 23.27 -12.40 0.12
N ILE A 164 23.51 -13.64 -0.29
CA ILE A 164 24.59 -14.00 -1.23
C ILE A 164 24.44 -13.30 -2.57
N PHE A 165 23.21 -12.93 -2.96
CA PHE A 165 22.96 -12.22 -4.20
C PHE A 165 23.47 -10.77 -4.18
N ASN A 166 23.76 -10.23 -2.98
CA ASN A 166 24.42 -8.94 -2.82
C ASN A 166 25.94 -9.04 -2.61
N LEU A 167 26.48 -10.24 -2.35
CA LEU A 167 27.89 -10.45 -2.08
C LEU A 167 28.61 -10.86 -3.37
N ILE A 168 29.65 -10.11 -3.77
CA ILE A 168 30.52 -10.52 -4.88
C ILE A 168 31.35 -11.71 -4.41
N GLN A 169 30.88 -12.93 -4.69
CA GLN A 169 31.65 -14.14 -4.45
C GLN A 169 32.32 -14.63 -5.75
N PRO A 170 33.65 -14.86 -5.76
CA PRO A 170 34.32 -15.46 -6.91
C PRO A 170 33.75 -16.85 -7.19
N GLY A 171 33.17 -17.05 -8.38
CA GLY A 171 32.65 -18.35 -8.83
C GLY A 171 31.19 -18.64 -8.50
N PHE A 172 30.44 -17.71 -7.90
CA PHE A 172 28.99 -17.86 -7.77
C PHE A 172 28.33 -17.74 -9.15
N THR A 173 27.54 -18.74 -9.53
CA THR A 173 26.75 -18.72 -10.77
C THR A 173 25.30 -19.06 -10.43
N ALA A 174 24.35 -18.36 -11.07
CA ALA A 174 22.94 -18.73 -10.98
C ALA A 174 22.61 -19.96 -11.85
N GLU A 175 23.61 -20.54 -12.52
CA GLU A 175 23.48 -21.75 -13.32
C GLU A 175 23.22 -22.94 -12.40
N GLY A 176 21.99 -23.44 -12.42
CA GLY A 176 21.51 -24.54 -11.57
C GLY A 176 20.42 -24.14 -10.58
N ILE A 177 20.17 -22.85 -10.37
CA ILE A 177 19.04 -22.38 -9.55
C ILE A 177 17.75 -22.43 -10.40
N PRO A 178 16.65 -23.04 -9.90
CA PRO A 178 15.36 -23.05 -10.60
C PRO A 178 14.88 -21.63 -10.94
N PRO A 179 14.22 -21.41 -12.10
CA PRO A 179 13.78 -20.07 -12.53
C PRO A 179 12.95 -19.30 -11.49
N SER A 180 12.16 -19.99 -10.67
CA SER A 180 11.36 -19.39 -9.59
C SER A 180 12.19 -18.88 -8.40
N LEU A 181 13.43 -19.34 -8.26
CA LEU A 181 14.35 -18.98 -7.17
C LEU A 181 15.54 -18.13 -7.63
N GLN A 182 15.75 -17.97 -8.94
CA GLN A 182 16.81 -17.11 -9.48
C GLN A 182 16.71 -15.67 -8.93
N PRO A 183 17.85 -15.00 -8.68
CA PRO A 183 17.83 -13.66 -8.11
C PRO A 183 17.22 -12.64 -9.05
N THR A 184 16.39 -11.76 -8.51
CA THR A 184 15.86 -10.59 -9.22
C THR A 184 16.87 -9.44 -9.22
N ALA A 185 16.61 -8.42 -10.06
CA ALA A 185 17.38 -7.17 -10.02
C ALA A 185 17.31 -6.50 -8.64
N VAL A 186 16.16 -6.54 -7.98
CA VAL A 186 15.97 -5.98 -6.63
C VAL A 186 16.83 -6.72 -5.60
N GLN A 187 16.79 -8.05 -5.61
CA GLN A 187 17.63 -8.88 -4.73
C GLN A 187 19.12 -8.61 -4.91
N MET A 188 19.59 -8.39 -6.14
CA MET A 188 21.01 -8.11 -6.39
C MET A 188 21.43 -6.70 -5.96
N GLN A 189 20.52 -5.72 -6.00
CA GLN A 189 20.83 -4.32 -5.73
C GLN A 189 20.64 -3.90 -4.26
N ILE A 190 19.66 -4.47 -3.57
CA ILE A 190 19.27 -4.05 -2.21
C ILE A 190 19.76 -5.08 -1.20
N PRO A 191 20.66 -4.72 -0.26
CA PRO A 191 21.06 -5.60 0.84
C PRO A 191 19.85 -6.03 1.67
N HIS A 192 19.67 -7.33 1.84
CA HIS A 192 18.57 -7.91 2.59
C HIS A 192 19.00 -9.21 3.26
N HIS A 193 18.22 -9.70 4.23
CA HIS A 193 18.54 -10.94 4.91
C HIS A 193 18.24 -12.16 4.02
N PRO A 194 19.11 -13.19 3.99
CA PRO A 194 18.94 -14.37 3.12
C PRO A 194 17.63 -15.16 3.29
N TRP A 195 16.86 -14.92 4.35
CA TRP A 195 15.60 -15.66 4.60
C TRP A 195 14.53 -15.32 3.55
N LEU A 196 14.67 -14.20 2.86
CA LEU A 196 13.76 -13.81 1.78
C LEU A 196 14.04 -14.61 0.48
N ASP A 197 15.21 -15.22 0.35
CA ASP A 197 15.65 -15.80 -0.92
C ASP A 197 14.96 -17.13 -1.27
N PHE A 198 14.54 -17.90 -0.25
CA PHE A 198 13.94 -19.22 -0.43
C PHE A 198 12.47 -19.22 -0.85
N PHE A 199 11.84 -18.05 -0.99
CA PHE A 199 10.48 -17.95 -1.52
C PHE A 199 10.48 -18.14 -3.05
N PRO A 200 9.71 -19.09 -3.61
CA PRO A 200 9.71 -19.39 -5.04
C PRO A 200 8.86 -18.41 -5.87
N PHE A 201 8.73 -17.16 -5.40
CA PHE A 201 7.86 -16.14 -5.96
C PHE A 201 8.64 -14.82 -6.12
N PRO A 202 9.24 -14.55 -7.30
CA PRO A 202 10.09 -13.39 -7.52
C PRO A 202 9.45 -12.06 -7.08
N GLY A 203 8.20 -11.80 -7.50
CA GLY A 203 7.50 -10.56 -7.12
C GLY A 203 7.13 -10.46 -5.64
N MET A 204 7.04 -11.56 -4.90
CA MET A 204 6.84 -11.51 -3.44
C MET A 204 8.14 -11.09 -2.74
N ARG A 205 9.28 -11.66 -3.17
CA ARG A 205 10.60 -11.32 -2.63
C ARG A 205 10.91 -9.85 -2.84
N ASP A 206 10.72 -9.35 -4.06
CA ASP A 206 10.97 -7.94 -4.39
C ASP A 206 10.16 -7.00 -3.47
N ARG A 207 8.87 -7.30 -3.27
CA ARG A 207 8.02 -6.51 -2.37
C ARG A 207 8.47 -6.60 -0.90
N LEU A 208 8.89 -7.77 -0.43
CA LEU A 208 9.38 -7.95 0.95
C LEU A 208 10.72 -7.24 1.17
N ILE A 209 11.61 -7.25 0.18
CA ILE A 209 12.91 -6.57 0.22
C ILE A 209 12.71 -5.05 0.18
N LEU A 210 11.85 -4.57 -0.72
CA LEU A 210 11.47 -3.16 -0.79
C LEU A 210 10.72 -2.70 0.47
N ALA A 211 10.08 -3.61 1.21
CA ALA A 211 9.43 -3.32 2.49
C ALA A 211 10.41 -3.23 3.68
N GLY A 212 11.59 -3.87 3.62
CA GLY A 212 12.62 -3.84 4.68
C GLY A 212 12.23 -4.50 6.02
N ASP A 213 12.98 -4.22 7.10
CA ASP A 213 12.74 -4.71 8.48
C ASP A 213 11.43 -4.21 9.11
N SER A 214 10.76 -3.27 8.45
CA SER A 214 9.35 -2.97 8.70
C SER A 214 8.51 -4.05 8.02
N GLY A 215 8.06 -5.07 8.78
CA GLY A 215 7.12 -6.12 8.34
C GLY A 215 5.77 -5.56 7.88
N SER A 216 5.77 -4.81 6.80
CA SER A 216 4.75 -3.84 6.42
C SER A 216 4.87 -3.63 4.91
N VAL A 217 4.02 -4.34 4.17
CA VAL A 217 3.75 -4.14 2.73
C VAL A 217 3.66 -2.64 2.44
N VAL A 218 4.68 -2.05 1.78
CA VAL A 218 4.82 -0.65 1.34
C VAL A 218 3.95 0.37 2.13
N TYR A 219 4.30 0.61 3.40
CA TYR A 219 3.74 1.70 4.22
C TYR A 219 4.60 2.96 4.10
N GLY A 220 4.73 3.48 2.89
CA GLY A 220 5.34 4.79 2.67
C GLY A 220 4.67 5.51 1.50
N PRO A 221 4.90 6.82 1.35
CA PRO A 221 4.41 7.59 0.21
C PRO A 221 4.91 6.98 -1.09
N LEU A 222 4.07 7.04 -2.13
CA LEU A 222 4.48 6.68 -3.48
C LEU A 222 5.67 7.55 -3.90
N ASN A 223 6.78 6.92 -4.31
CA ASN A 223 7.90 7.65 -4.88
C ASN A 223 7.48 8.28 -6.22
N CYS A 224 7.34 9.60 -6.22
CA CYS A 224 6.88 10.38 -7.36
C CYS A 224 8.03 10.89 -8.23
N ASP A 225 9.28 10.83 -7.75
CA ASP A 225 10.47 11.39 -8.42
C ASP A 225 11.15 10.42 -9.41
N VAL A 226 10.54 9.26 -9.64
CA VAL A 226 11.04 8.26 -10.58
C VAL A 226 10.42 8.43 -11.95
N ASP A 227 11.20 8.08 -12.98
CA ASP A 227 10.66 7.86 -14.31
C ASP A 227 9.72 6.65 -14.32
N PHE A 228 8.75 6.69 -15.23
CA PHE A 228 7.78 5.61 -15.40
C PHE A 228 7.53 5.40 -16.89
N ASP A 229 7.27 4.15 -17.26
CA ASP A 229 6.92 3.76 -18.62
C ASP A 229 5.40 3.66 -18.77
N TYR A 230 4.83 4.49 -19.63
CA TYR A 230 3.40 4.49 -19.95
C TYR A 230 3.06 3.67 -21.20
N SER A 231 4.00 2.89 -21.75
CA SER A 231 3.78 2.04 -22.92
C SER A 231 2.64 1.03 -22.73
N THR A 232 2.40 0.60 -21.49
CA THR A 232 1.31 -0.30 -21.09
C THR A 232 -0.09 0.31 -21.27
N LEU A 233 -0.19 1.63 -21.38
CA LEU A 233 -1.45 2.35 -21.59
C LEU A 233 -1.87 2.37 -23.07
N LYS A 234 -0.99 1.96 -23.98
CA LYS A 234 -1.30 1.93 -25.41
C LYS A 234 -2.46 0.97 -25.68
N GLY A 235 -3.50 1.47 -26.35
CA GLY A 235 -4.71 0.73 -26.67
C GLY A 235 -5.68 0.56 -25.49
N GLN A 236 -5.34 1.06 -24.30
CA GLN A 236 -6.28 1.12 -23.18
C GLN A 236 -7.37 2.16 -23.45
N THR A 237 -8.49 2.05 -22.74
CA THR A 237 -9.66 2.90 -22.96
C THR A 237 -9.96 3.72 -21.73
N ALA A 238 -10.31 4.99 -21.91
CA ALA A 238 -10.54 5.90 -20.79
C ALA A 238 -11.77 6.79 -21.00
N ILE A 239 -12.54 7.01 -19.94
CA ILE A 239 -13.58 8.04 -19.89
C ILE A 239 -13.09 9.20 -19.02
N VAL A 240 -13.20 10.44 -19.51
CA VAL A 240 -12.89 11.66 -18.73
C VAL A 240 -14.13 12.54 -18.66
N THR A 241 -14.68 12.72 -17.45
CA THR A 241 -15.78 13.68 -17.23
C THR A 241 -15.22 15.09 -17.04
N GLY A 242 -15.89 16.12 -17.55
CA GLY A 242 -15.33 17.48 -17.57
C GLY A 242 -14.07 17.59 -18.43
N GLY A 243 -13.94 16.77 -19.49
CA GLY A 243 -12.72 16.60 -20.27
C GLY A 243 -12.49 17.63 -21.38
N ALA A 244 -13.40 18.58 -21.59
CA ALA A 244 -13.35 19.48 -22.74
C ALA A 244 -12.43 20.71 -22.57
N ASN A 245 -12.00 21.00 -21.34
CA ASN A 245 -11.14 22.15 -21.04
C ASN A 245 -10.30 21.92 -19.77
N GLY A 246 -9.40 22.86 -19.47
CA GLY A 246 -8.65 22.93 -18.22
C GLY A 246 -7.88 21.65 -17.90
N LEU A 247 -8.01 21.15 -16.67
CA LEU A 247 -7.38 19.90 -16.24
C LEU A 247 -7.91 18.67 -16.99
N GLY A 248 -9.21 18.65 -17.31
CA GLY A 248 -9.81 17.56 -18.06
C GLY A 248 -9.19 17.39 -19.45
N GLU A 249 -9.02 18.49 -20.16
CA GLU A 249 -8.31 18.50 -21.45
C GLU A 249 -6.87 18.02 -21.30
N ALA A 250 -6.15 18.44 -20.25
CA ALA A 250 -4.79 17.99 -20.00
C ALA A 250 -4.71 16.47 -19.76
N TYR A 251 -5.67 15.89 -19.02
CA TYR A 251 -5.79 14.44 -18.85
C TYR A 251 -6.08 13.73 -20.17
N VAL A 252 -7.03 14.23 -20.98
CA VAL A 252 -7.36 13.68 -22.30
C VAL A 252 -6.12 13.65 -23.19
N ARG A 253 -5.40 14.79 -23.31
CA ARG A 253 -4.20 14.89 -24.15
C ARG A 253 -3.09 13.95 -23.68
N SER A 254 -2.91 13.81 -22.37
CA SER A 254 -1.91 12.90 -21.79
C SER A 254 -2.23 11.44 -22.08
N LEU A 255 -3.49 11.04 -21.92
CA LEU A 255 -3.97 9.68 -22.25
C LEU A 255 -3.80 9.37 -23.74
N VAL A 256 -4.18 10.29 -24.63
CA VAL A 256 -4.00 10.13 -26.08
C VAL A 256 -2.52 10.04 -26.45
N THR A 257 -1.67 10.86 -25.83
CA THR A 257 -0.20 10.80 -26.02
C THR A 257 0.37 9.45 -25.61
N ALA A 258 -0.16 8.85 -24.54
CA ALA A 258 0.19 7.50 -24.12
C ALA A 258 -0.41 6.39 -25.01
N GLY A 259 -1.18 6.74 -26.03
CA GLY A 259 -1.80 5.83 -26.99
C GLY A 259 -3.13 5.22 -26.55
N ALA A 260 -3.79 5.79 -25.53
CA ALA A 260 -5.12 5.38 -25.10
C ALA A 260 -6.23 5.96 -26.01
N VAL A 261 -7.37 5.27 -26.07
CA VAL A 261 -8.60 5.73 -26.73
C VAL A 261 -9.50 6.37 -25.68
N VAL A 262 -9.99 7.59 -25.92
CA VAL A 262 -10.62 8.42 -24.88
C VAL A 262 -12.03 8.84 -25.27
N CYS A 263 -12.98 8.70 -24.34
CA CYS A 263 -14.30 9.32 -24.43
C CYS A 263 -14.41 10.49 -23.47
N ILE A 264 -14.87 11.64 -23.97
CA ILE A 264 -15.07 12.87 -23.20
C ILE A 264 -16.55 13.03 -22.88
N GLY A 265 -16.89 13.24 -21.61
CA GLY A 265 -18.22 13.68 -21.19
C GLY A 265 -18.16 15.11 -20.66
N ASP A 266 -18.75 16.07 -21.38
CA ASP A 266 -18.73 17.48 -20.96
C ASP A 266 -19.97 18.25 -21.50
N ARG A 267 -20.31 19.38 -20.88
CA ARG A 267 -21.33 20.31 -21.36
C ARG A 267 -20.77 21.30 -22.38
N ASP A 268 -19.46 21.51 -22.40
CA ASP A 268 -18.79 22.35 -23.39
C ASP A 268 -18.70 21.61 -24.74
N ILE A 269 -19.79 21.70 -25.51
CA ILE A 269 -19.90 21.08 -26.84
C ILE A 269 -18.79 21.56 -27.76
N LYS A 270 -18.45 22.85 -27.73
CA LYS A 270 -17.45 23.43 -28.63
C LYS A 270 -16.05 22.91 -28.29
N GLY A 271 -15.67 22.94 -27.02
CA GLY A 271 -14.39 22.39 -26.55
C GLY A 271 -14.28 20.90 -26.82
N GLY A 272 -15.33 20.13 -26.51
CA GLY A 272 -15.37 18.69 -26.73
C GLY A 272 -15.26 18.29 -28.20
N GLN A 273 -16.04 18.91 -29.09
CA GLN A 273 -15.96 18.67 -30.53
C GLN A 273 -14.63 19.10 -31.13
N LYS A 274 -14.03 20.18 -30.63
CA LYS A 274 -12.67 20.58 -31.04
C LYS A 274 -11.66 19.48 -30.72
N LEU A 275 -11.67 18.94 -29.49
CA LEU A 275 -10.74 17.88 -29.11
C LEU A 275 -10.98 16.58 -29.88
N GLU A 276 -12.25 16.21 -30.12
CA GLU A 276 -12.59 15.05 -30.98
C GLU A 276 -12.05 15.21 -32.41
N ALA A 277 -12.09 16.41 -32.98
CA ALA A 277 -11.56 16.67 -34.32
C ALA A 277 -10.02 16.75 -34.36
N GLU A 278 -9.39 17.23 -33.29
CA GLU A 278 -7.95 17.46 -33.20
C GLU A 278 -7.17 16.19 -32.86
N LEU A 279 -7.72 15.32 -32.01
CA LEU A 279 -6.99 14.21 -31.40
C LEU A 279 -7.47 12.85 -31.94
N PRO A 280 -6.54 11.94 -32.32
CA PRO A 280 -6.92 10.61 -32.76
C PRO A 280 -7.48 9.78 -31.60
N GLY A 281 -8.48 8.95 -31.90
CA GLY A 281 -9.06 8.03 -30.90
C GLY A 281 -9.85 8.73 -29.79
N VAL A 282 -10.32 9.96 -30.02
CA VAL A 282 -11.18 10.70 -29.09
C VAL A 282 -12.62 10.67 -29.57
N LYS A 283 -13.58 10.53 -28.64
CA LYS A 283 -15.01 10.71 -28.90
C LYS A 283 -15.66 11.62 -27.88
N PHE A 284 -16.39 12.64 -28.31
CA PHE A 284 -17.12 13.52 -27.41
C PHE A 284 -18.60 13.11 -27.27
N PHE A 285 -19.11 13.23 -26.04
CA PHE A 285 -20.51 13.12 -25.69
C PHE A 285 -20.93 14.34 -24.85
N GLU A 286 -21.97 15.05 -25.28
CA GLU A 286 -22.59 16.08 -24.44
C GLU A 286 -23.17 15.44 -23.18
N CYS A 287 -22.66 15.82 -22.02
CA CYS A 287 -22.96 15.20 -20.74
C CYS A 287 -22.96 16.22 -19.60
N ASP A 288 -24.14 16.45 -19.00
CA ASP A 288 -24.24 17.07 -17.69
C ASP A 288 -24.08 16.01 -16.60
N THR A 289 -22.96 16.02 -15.87
CA THR A 289 -22.70 15.01 -14.84
C THR A 289 -23.69 15.05 -13.68
N SER A 290 -24.39 16.17 -13.44
CA SER A 290 -25.47 16.20 -12.44
C SER A 290 -26.69 15.37 -12.84
N LYS A 291 -26.79 14.93 -14.10
CA LYS A 291 -27.89 14.13 -14.64
C LYS A 291 -27.45 12.68 -14.85
N TRP A 292 -28.15 11.76 -14.22
CA TRP A 292 -27.86 10.32 -14.29
C TRP A 292 -27.93 9.79 -15.74
N GLU A 293 -28.95 10.18 -16.49
CA GLU A 293 -29.23 9.70 -17.84
C GLU A 293 -28.14 10.10 -18.84
N ASP A 294 -27.54 11.29 -18.66
CA ASP A 294 -26.44 11.78 -19.48
C ASP A 294 -25.19 10.92 -19.28
N GLN A 295 -24.85 10.60 -18.02
CA GLN A 295 -23.74 9.71 -17.74
C GLN A 295 -23.99 8.28 -18.23
N VAL A 296 -25.21 7.76 -18.11
CA VAL A 296 -25.57 6.45 -18.69
C VAL A 296 -25.35 6.44 -20.20
N ARG A 297 -25.74 7.50 -20.90
CA ARG A 297 -25.52 7.67 -22.34
C ARG A 297 -24.03 7.75 -22.68
N LEU A 298 -23.25 8.51 -21.92
CA LEU A 298 -21.78 8.58 -22.06
C LEU A 298 -21.14 7.19 -21.93
N PHE A 299 -21.40 6.47 -20.84
CA PHE A 299 -20.77 5.16 -20.60
C PHE A 299 -21.19 4.11 -21.63
N ARG A 300 -22.47 4.07 -22.03
CA ARG A 300 -22.94 3.19 -23.11
C ARG A 300 -22.31 3.53 -24.46
N GLY A 301 -22.24 4.82 -24.76
CA GLY A 301 -21.59 5.33 -25.97
C GLY A 301 -20.10 4.98 -26.01
N ALA A 302 -19.41 5.11 -24.88
CA ALA A 302 -18.01 4.76 -24.73
C ALA A 302 -17.75 3.28 -25.00
N VAL A 303 -18.55 2.38 -24.40
CA VAL A 303 -18.47 0.94 -24.69
C VAL A 303 -18.74 0.63 -26.16
N SER A 304 -19.62 1.37 -26.82
CA SER A 304 -19.91 1.16 -28.25
C SER A 304 -18.80 1.69 -29.16
N PHE A 305 -18.08 2.73 -28.72
CA PHE A 305 -16.99 3.36 -29.47
C PHE A 305 -15.65 2.64 -29.29
N PHE A 306 -15.38 2.13 -28.10
CA PHE A 306 -14.08 1.53 -27.78
C PHE A 306 -13.84 0.23 -28.56
N PRO A 307 -12.63 0.01 -29.12
CA PRO A 307 -12.35 -1.12 -30.00
C PRO A 307 -12.58 -2.50 -29.37
N ASN A 308 -12.38 -2.62 -28.06
CA ASN A 308 -12.55 -3.85 -27.29
C ASN A 308 -13.89 -3.90 -26.52
N GLY A 309 -14.71 -2.85 -26.60
CA GLY A 309 -15.97 -2.74 -25.86
C GLY A 309 -15.83 -2.69 -24.34
N LYS A 310 -14.63 -2.40 -23.82
CA LYS A 310 -14.32 -2.37 -22.38
C LYS A 310 -13.88 -0.97 -21.94
N ILE A 311 -13.98 -0.70 -20.65
CA ILE A 311 -13.51 0.54 -20.02
C ILE A 311 -12.36 0.20 -19.08
N SER A 312 -11.14 0.62 -19.38
CA SER A 312 -9.99 0.40 -18.49
C SER A 312 -9.98 1.45 -17.37
N TYR A 313 -10.14 2.73 -17.74
CA TYR A 313 -9.94 3.85 -16.82
C TYR A 313 -11.11 4.82 -16.83
N VAL A 314 -11.43 5.37 -15.66
CA VAL A 314 -12.40 6.46 -15.53
C VAL A 314 -11.78 7.56 -14.70
N VAL A 315 -11.70 8.77 -15.26
CA VAL A 315 -11.26 9.98 -14.58
C VAL A 315 -12.48 10.84 -14.28
N ALA A 316 -12.93 10.81 -13.02
CA ALA A 316 -14.03 11.63 -12.53
C ALA A 316 -13.52 13.05 -12.22
N ASN A 317 -13.36 13.85 -13.29
CA ASN A 317 -12.74 15.17 -13.23
C ASN A 317 -13.75 16.33 -13.17
N CYS A 318 -14.98 16.15 -13.63
CA CYS A 318 -15.95 17.23 -13.71
C CYS A 318 -16.13 17.93 -12.36
N GLY A 319 -15.97 19.25 -12.34
CA GLY A 319 -16.15 20.05 -11.15
C GLY A 319 -16.26 21.54 -11.47
N ILE A 320 -17.00 22.25 -10.63
CA ILE A 320 -17.22 23.68 -10.71
C ILE A 320 -16.91 24.36 -9.37
N HIS A 321 -16.68 25.65 -9.46
CA HIS A 321 -16.67 26.56 -8.32
C HIS A 321 -17.72 27.65 -8.58
N ARG A 322 -18.53 27.93 -7.55
CA ARG A 322 -19.56 28.98 -7.55
C ARG A 322 -19.40 29.80 -6.28
N ASN A 323 -19.93 31.02 -6.29
CA ASN A 323 -19.96 31.84 -5.08
C ASN A 323 -20.78 31.13 -4.01
N ASP A 324 -20.20 31.02 -2.82
CA ASP A 324 -20.88 30.44 -1.68
C ASP A 324 -21.60 31.53 -0.88
N GLU A 325 -22.92 31.44 -0.81
CA GLU A 325 -23.78 32.45 -0.20
C GLU A 325 -23.90 32.31 1.33
N VAL A 326 -23.20 31.34 1.95
CA VAL A 326 -23.23 31.10 3.40
C VAL A 326 -22.86 32.34 4.23
N PHE A 327 -22.03 33.23 3.68
CA PHE A 327 -21.63 34.49 4.34
C PHE A 327 -22.44 35.70 3.88
N SER A 328 -23.49 35.50 3.06
CA SER A 328 -24.34 36.59 2.59
C SER A 328 -25.36 36.97 3.66
N TYR A 329 -25.52 38.28 3.87
CA TYR A 329 -26.59 38.84 4.68
C TYR A 329 -27.66 39.40 3.74
N SER A 330 -28.91 38.93 3.86
CA SER A 330 -30.01 39.39 3.00
C SER A 330 -30.38 40.87 3.21
N GLY A 331 -29.94 41.49 4.31
CA GLY A 331 -30.30 42.84 4.70
C GLY A 331 -31.42 42.88 5.74
N ASP A 332 -31.53 44.00 6.45
CA ASP A 332 -32.55 44.19 7.49
C ASP A 332 -33.96 44.08 6.90
N GLY A 333 -34.81 43.27 7.53
CA GLY A 333 -36.19 43.05 7.11
C GLY A 333 -36.36 42.19 5.84
N GLN A 334 -35.29 41.55 5.35
CA GLN A 334 -35.34 40.59 4.24
C GLN A 334 -35.18 39.16 4.77
N GLU A 335 -35.94 38.22 4.20
CA GLU A 335 -35.78 36.80 4.50
C GLU A 335 -34.46 36.24 3.93
N PRO A 336 -33.80 35.27 4.61
CA PRO A 336 -32.67 34.55 4.06
C PRO A 336 -33.01 33.85 2.73
N LYS A 337 -32.12 33.95 1.74
CA LYS A 337 -32.27 33.23 0.48
C LYS A 337 -31.73 31.81 0.61
N LYS A 338 -32.40 30.86 -0.05
CA LYS A 338 -31.89 29.49 -0.19
C LYS A 338 -30.60 29.53 -1.02
N PRO A 339 -29.50 28.92 -0.57
CA PRO A 339 -28.25 28.92 -1.33
C PRO A 339 -28.39 28.06 -2.61
N ASP A 340 -27.65 28.46 -3.64
CA ASP A 340 -27.38 27.62 -4.81
C ASP A 340 -26.47 26.45 -4.42
N LEU A 341 -26.94 25.21 -4.63
CA LEU A 341 -26.21 23.97 -4.35
C LEU A 341 -25.68 23.29 -5.61
N THR A 342 -25.65 23.97 -6.76
CA THR A 342 -25.14 23.39 -8.02
C THR A 342 -23.70 22.86 -7.88
N THR A 343 -22.88 23.45 -6.99
CA THR A 343 -21.53 22.93 -6.67
C THR A 343 -21.60 21.53 -6.06
N ILE A 344 -22.56 21.26 -5.18
CA ILE A 344 -22.79 19.93 -4.60
C ILE A 344 -23.28 18.96 -5.67
N ASP A 345 -24.24 19.38 -6.48
CA ASP A 345 -24.85 18.54 -7.52
C ASP A 345 -23.82 18.07 -8.55
N VAL A 346 -22.93 18.96 -8.99
CA VAL A 346 -21.89 18.61 -9.97
C VAL A 346 -20.72 17.88 -9.32
N ASN A 347 -20.12 18.45 -8.27
CA ASN A 347 -18.84 17.96 -7.75
C ASN A 347 -18.99 16.67 -6.93
N LEU A 348 -20.13 16.48 -6.25
CA LEU A 348 -20.37 15.33 -5.38
C LEU A 348 -21.37 14.36 -6.01
N THR A 349 -22.62 14.78 -6.25
CA THR A 349 -23.66 13.89 -6.79
C THR A 349 -23.24 13.34 -8.15
N GLY A 350 -22.76 14.20 -9.05
CA GLY A 350 -22.25 13.79 -10.35
C GLY A 350 -21.07 12.82 -10.27
N THR A 351 -20.14 13.03 -9.35
CA THR A 351 -19.01 12.12 -9.13
C THR A 351 -19.46 10.76 -8.57
N LEU A 352 -20.44 10.72 -7.67
CA LEU A 352 -21.00 9.47 -7.16
C LEU A 352 -21.68 8.65 -8.27
N TYR A 353 -22.38 9.31 -9.19
CA TYR A 353 -22.91 8.67 -10.40
C TYR A 353 -21.79 8.11 -11.28
N THR A 354 -20.72 8.88 -11.50
CA THR A 354 -19.55 8.41 -12.26
C THR A 354 -18.92 7.19 -11.60
N ALA A 355 -18.72 7.20 -10.28
CA ALA A 355 -18.16 6.08 -9.53
C ALA A 355 -19.06 4.84 -9.62
N LYS A 356 -20.38 5.01 -9.50
CA LYS A 356 -21.36 3.91 -9.64
C LYS A 356 -21.30 3.27 -11.02
N LEU A 357 -21.23 4.08 -12.07
CA LEU A 357 -21.15 3.60 -13.45
C LEU A 357 -19.78 2.95 -13.74
N ALA A 358 -18.68 3.56 -13.30
CA ALA A 358 -17.35 2.97 -13.40
C ALA A 358 -17.32 1.56 -12.79
N SER A 359 -17.72 1.44 -11.51
CA SER A 359 -17.77 0.14 -10.82
C SER A 359 -18.70 -0.86 -11.53
N HIS A 360 -19.85 -0.42 -12.06
CA HIS A 360 -20.74 -1.31 -12.81
C HIS A 360 -20.05 -1.93 -14.03
N TYR A 361 -19.38 -1.12 -14.86
CA TYR A 361 -18.71 -1.63 -16.06
C TYR A 361 -17.44 -2.41 -15.72
N PHE A 362 -16.65 -2.00 -14.72
CA PHE A 362 -15.50 -2.75 -14.24
C PHE A 362 -15.90 -4.13 -13.73
N ILE A 363 -16.95 -4.24 -12.90
CA ILE A 363 -17.46 -5.53 -12.42
C ILE A 363 -18.03 -6.37 -13.58
N LYS A 364 -18.72 -5.73 -14.53
CA LYS A 364 -19.28 -6.43 -15.70
C LYS A 364 -18.18 -7.10 -16.55
N GLN A 365 -17.03 -6.45 -16.70
CA GLN A 365 -15.92 -6.99 -17.50
C GLN A 365 -15.00 -7.94 -16.71
N ASN A 366 -14.79 -7.70 -15.41
CA ASN A 366 -13.88 -8.49 -14.56
C ASN A 366 -14.59 -9.59 -13.74
N GLY A 367 -15.91 -9.65 -13.77
CA GLY A 367 -16.69 -10.59 -12.98
C GLY A 367 -16.82 -10.19 -11.50
N GLN A 368 -17.58 -10.99 -10.76
CA GLN A 368 -17.93 -10.74 -9.35
C GLN A 368 -17.08 -11.52 -8.36
N ALA A 369 -16.11 -12.31 -8.84
CA ALA A 369 -15.20 -13.09 -8.01
C ALA A 369 -13.76 -12.84 -8.45
N PRO A 370 -12.78 -12.89 -7.52
CA PRO A 370 -11.38 -12.73 -7.86
C PRO A 370 -10.94 -13.80 -8.86
N SER A 371 -10.23 -13.38 -9.90
CA SER A 371 -9.70 -14.27 -10.92
C SER A 371 -8.37 -13.73 -11.46
N SER A 372 -7.46 -14.64 -11.83
CA SER A 372 -6.20 -14.29 -12.50
C SER A 372 -6.40 -13.68 -13.89
N THR A 373 -7.62 -13.74 -14.43
CA THR A 373 -8.00 -13.19 -15.74
C THR A 373 -8.59 -11.78 -15.65
N GLN A 374 -8.71 -11.20 -14.46
CA GLN A 374 -9.20 -9.83 -14.29
C GLN A 374 -8.21 -8.84 -14.91
N GLU A 375 -8.72 -7.85 -15.63
CA GLU A 375 -7.93 -6.78 -16.20
C GLU A 375 -7.80 -5.62 -15.20
N ASP A 376 -6.66 -4.92 -15.21
CA ASP A 376 -6.49 -3.73 -14.38
C ASP A 376 -7.47 -2.64 -14.80
N THR A 377 -8.31 -2.23 -13.85
CA THR A 377 -9.22 -1.10 -14.02
C THR A 377 -8.95 -0.05 -12.96
N CYS A 378 -9.08 1.23 -13.28
CA CYS A 378 -8.79 2.29 -12.33
C CYS A 378 -9.81 3.43 -12.38
N LEU A 379 -10.38 3.76 -11.23
CA LEU A 379 -11.13 5.00 -11.00
C LEU A 379 -10.19 6.04 -10.40
N VAL A 380 -10.03 7.17 -11.08
CA VAL A 380 -9.27 8.31 -10.58
C VAL A 380 -10.24 9.45 -10.30
N LEU A 381 -10.33 9.85 -9.03
CA LEU A 381 -11.17 10.95 -8.57
C LEU A 381 -10.35 12.24 -8.51
N ILE A 382 -10.90 13.36 -8.97
CA ILE A 382 -10.20 14.65 -8.90
C ILE A 382 -10.64 15.43 -7.66
N GLY A 383 -9.77 15.40 -6.65
CA GLY A 383 -9.85 16.20 -5.44
C GLY A 383 -9.44 17.66 -5.68
N SER A 384 -8.70 18.20 -4.71
CA SER A 384 -8.16 19.57 -4.67
C SER A 384 -7.22 19.65 -3.46
N GLY A 385 -6.29 20.61 -3.42
CA GLY A 385 -5.65 20.99 -2.15
C GLY A 385 -6.68 21.29 -1.05
N ALA A 386 -7.86 21.78 -1.42
CA ALA A 386 -9.00 21.98 -0.51
C ALA A 386 -9.61 20.67 0.05
N ALA A 387 -9.14 19.49 -0.35
CA ALA A 387 -9.56 18.20 0.22
C ALA A 387 -8.87 17.84 1.54
N PHE A 388 -7.87 18.64 1.95
CA PHE A 388 -7.12 18.46 3.20
C PHE A 388 -6.57 19.78 3.77
N LEU A 389 -6.69 20.90 3.05
CA LEU A 389 -6.37 22.24 3.54
C LEU A 389 -7.65 23.04 3.78
N ASP A 390 -7.59 23.96 4.73
CA ASP A 390 -8.66 24.92 4.96
C ASP A 390 -8.84 25.82 3.73
N CYS A 391 -10.08 25.93 3.26
CA CYS A 391 -10.47 26.85 2.20
C CYS A 391 -11.46 27.88 2.77
N PRO A 392 -10.99 29.04 3.24
CA PRO A 392 -11.85 30.04 3.84
C PRO A 392 -12.99 30.44 2.91
N ARG A 393 -14.18 30.57 3.48
CA ARG A 393 -15.39 31.10 2.82
C ARG A 393 -15.98 30.26 1.68
N ALA A 394 -15.53 29.02 1.50
CA ALA A 394 -16.05 28.12 0.46
C ALA A 394 -16.49 26.75 1.01
N PRO A 395 -17.42 26.70 1.99
CA PRO A 395 -17.83 25.44 2.62
C PRO A 395 -18.37 24.40 1.63
N GLN A 396 -19.14 24.79 0.61
CA GLN A 396 -19.64 23.85 -0.40
C GLN A 396 -18.50 23.22 -1.21
N TYR A 397 -17.60 24.03 -1.76
CA TYR A 397 -16.48 23.53 -2.56
C TYR A 397 -15.56 22.65 -1.71
N CYS A 398 -15.17 23.12 -0.53
CA CYS A 398 -14.33 22.38 0.40
C CYS A 398 -14.96 21.01 0.75
N ALA A 399 -16.24 21.00 1.17
CA ALA A 399 -16.96 19.77 1.49
C ALA A 399 -16.97 18.77 0.31
N THR A 400 -17.22 19.24 -0.92
CA THR A 400 -17.22 18.35 -2.10
C THR A 400 -15.85 17.76 -2.40
N LYS A 401 -14.76 18.50 -2.14
CA LYS A 401 -13.40 18.03 -2.40
C LYS A 401 -12.90 17.09 -1.31
N TRP A 402 -13.26 17.32 -0.05
CA TRP A 402 -13.09 16.34 1.02
C TRP A 402 -13.86 15.04 0.75
N ALA A 403 -15.07 15.15 0.19
CA ALA A 403 -15.87 13.97 -0.15
C ALA A 403 -15.18 13.04 -1.16
N MET A 404 -14.26 13.53 -2.01
CA MET A 404 -13.48 12.67 -2.90
C MET A 404 -12.64 11.65 -2.11
N ARG A 405 -12.02 12.09 -1.01
CA ARG A 405 -11.32 11.22 -0.06
C ARG A 405 -12.28 10.21 0.56
N GLY A 406 -13.44 10.66 1.01
CA GLY A 406 -14.49 9.78 1.53
C GLY A 406 -14.86 8.67 0.54
N ILE A 407 -15.14 9.02 -0.72
CA ILE A 407 -15.48 8.06 -1.79
C ILE A 407 -14.33 7.06 -2.00
N MET A 408 -13.08 7.55 -2.12
CA MET A 408 -11.92 6.66 -2.27
C MET A 408 -11.77 5.74 -1.06
N HIS A 409 -11.88 6.25 0.18
CA HIS A 409 -11.76 5.42 1.39
C HIS A 409 -12.82 4.33 1.47
N SER A 410 -14.05 4.63 1.04
CA SER A 410 -15.13 3.65 0.97
C SER A 410 -14.89 2.55 -0.08
N LEU A 411 -14.09 2.81 -1.11
CA LEU A 411 -13.92 1.89 -2.24
C LEU A 411 -12.55 1.19 -2.28
N ARG A 412 -11.46 1.87 -1.90
CA ARG A 412 -10.07 1.42 -2.15
C ARG A 412 -9.74 0.06 -1.55
N ARG A 413 -10.40 -0.30 -0.45
CA ARG A 413 -10.19 -1.58 0.25
C ARG A 413 -11.03 -2.72 -0.30
N THR A 414 -12.00 -2.50 -1.18
CA THR A 414 -12.85 -3.59 -1.71
C THR A 414 -12.87 -3.66 -3.23
N ALA A 415 -12.56 -2.55 -3.91
CA ALA A 415 -12.52 -2.48 -5.37
C ALA A 415 -11.54 -3.49 -6.00
N PHE A 416 -10.44 -3.82 -5.32
CA PHE A 416 -9.45 -4.77 -5.85
C PHE A 416 -10.01 -6.18 -6.01
N PHE A 417 -11.06 -6.55 -5.26
CA PHE A 417 -11.77 -7.82 -5.40
C PHE A 417 -12.35 -8.00 -6.82
N TYR A 418 -12.59 -6.88 -7.52
CA TYR A 418 -13.09 -6.82 -8.89
C TYR A 418 -12.01 -6.39 -9.90
N GLY A 419 -10.72 -6.49 -9.53
CA GLY A 419 -9.61 -6.04 -10.37
C GLY A 419 -9.54 -4.51 -10.54
N SER A 420 -10.13 -3.75 -9.61
CA SER A 420 -10.20 -2.29 -9.70
C SER A 420 -9.38 -1.57 -8.64
N ARG A 421 -8.75 -0.47 -9.02
CA ARG A 421 -8.06 0.46 -8.15
C ARG A 421 -8.83 1.78 -8.05
N VAL A 422 -8.69 2.46 -6.92
CA VAL A 422 -9.30 3.78 -6.72
C VAL A 422 -8.25 4.72 -6.13
N ASN A 423 -7.98 5.83 -6.82
CA ASN A 423 -6.99 6.82 -6.42
C ASN A 423 -7.54 8.24 -6.55
N ILE A 424 -6.88 9.20 -5.90
CA ILE A 424 -7.21 10.62 -5.98
C ILE A 424 -6.03 11.39 -6.54
N ILE A 425 -6.32 12.34 -7.43
CA ILE A 425 -5.40 13.44 -7.76
C ILE A 425 -6.02 14.71 -7.19
N SER A 426 -5.25 15.43 -6.37
CA SER A 426 -5.65 16.67 -5.70
C SER A 426 -4.82 17.84 -6.24
N PRO A 427 -5.34 18.64 -7.18
CA PRO A 427 -4.58 19.76 -7.71
C PRO A 427 -4.49 20.93 -6.73
N TRP A 428 -3.33 21.59 -6.70
CA TRP A 428 -3.16 22.97 -6.24
C TRP A 428 -3.79 23.95 -7.25
N TYR A 429 -3.56 25.25 -7.09
CA TYR A 429 -3.90 26.23 -8.11
C TYR A 429 -3.23 25.88 -9.43
N VAL A 430 -4.07 25.51 -10.41
CA VAL A 430 -3.71 25.32 -11.82
C VAL A 430 -4.54 26.31 -12.62
N LYS A 431 -3.91 27.09 -13.50
CA LYS A 431 -4.61 28.05 -14.36
C LYS A 431 -5.60 27.32 -15.28
N THR A 432 -6.89 27.44 -14.97
CA THR A 432 -8.02 26.81 -15.68
C THR A 432 -9.22 27.75 -15.65
N ASN A 433 -10.36 27.37 -16.22
CA ASN A 433 -11.57 28.19 -16.21
C ASN A 433 -12.34 28.14 -14.87
N ILE A 434 -11.81 27.48 -13.84
CA ILE A 434 -12.51 27.32 -12.54
C ILE A 434 -12.53 28.62 -11.71
N LEU A 435 -11.53 29.49 -11.90
CA LEU A 435 -11.48 30.85 -11.35
C LEU A 435 -11.35 31.86 -12.50
N SER A 436 -11.71 33.12 -12.24
CA SER A 436 -11.51 34.20 -13.21
C SER A 436 -10.02 34.54 -13.37
N GLU A 437 -9.67 35.16 -14.50
CA GLU A 437 -8.30 35.67 -14.73
C GLU A 437 -7.89 36.67 -13.64
N GLU A 438 -8.80 37.53 -13.19
CA GLU A 438 -8.58 38.47 -12.09
C GLU A 438 -8.26 37.74 -10.78
N ALA A 439 -8.99 36.66 -10.45
CA ALA A 439 -8.71 35.87 -9.26
C ALA A 439 -7.33 35.20 -9.34
N PHE A 440 -6.95 34.64 -10.50
CA PHE A 440 -5.59 34.10 -10.67
C PHE A 440 -4.52 35.20 -10.62
N ALA A 441 -4.77 36.38 -11.20
CA ALA A 441 -3.85 37.51 -11.12
C ALA A 441 -3.64 37.97 -9.67
N HIS A 442 -4.71 38.00 -8.87
CA HIS A 442 -4.62 38.29 -7.44
C HIS A 442 -3.78 37.25 -6.70
N VAL A 443 -4.07 35.95 -6.90
CA VAL A 443 -3.33 34.85 -6.25
C VAL A 443 -1.84 34.89 -6.62
N ALA A 444 -1.51 35.13 -7.89
CA ALA A 444 -0.13 35.30 -8.33
C ALA A 444 0.52 36.57 -7.73
N GLY A 445 -0.23 37.67 -7.66
CA GLY A 445 0.23 38.96 -7.12
C GLY A 445 0.59 38.92 -5.62
N VAL A 446 0.05 37.96 -4.87
CA VAL A 446 0.41 37.71 -3.46
C VAL A 446 1.51 36.64 -3.30
N GLY A 447 2.15 36.22 -4.40
CA GLY A 447 3.33 35.34 -4.37
C GLY A 447 3.03 33.84 -4.32
N VAL A 448 1.81 33.40 -4.67
CA VAL A 448 1.48 31.97 -4.75
C VAL A 448 1.85 31.41 -6.12
N ASP A 449 2.78 30.45 -6.13
CA ASP A 449 3.11 29.69 -7.33
C ASP A 449 2.00 28.72 -7.72
N PHE A 450 1.90 28.47 -9.02
CA PHE A 450 0.94 27.55 -9.62
C PHE A 450 1.57 26.22 -10.03
N ALA A 451 0.73 25.19 -9.99
CA ALA A 451 1.03 23.92 -10.64
C ALA A 451 0.71 24.00 -12.14
N GLU A 452 1.34 23.13 -12.94
CA GLU A 452 1.07 23.06 -14.37
C GLU A 452 0.03 21.98 -14.68
N ALA A 453 -0.82 22.21 -15.69
CA ALA A 453 -1.81 21.22 -16.13
C ALA A 453 -1.13 19.96 -16.71
N SER A 454 0.04 20.12 -17.33
CA SER A 454 0.90 19.02 -17.79
C SER A 454 1.36 18.12 -16.64
N ASP A 455 1.68 18.69 -15.47
CA ASP A 455 2.09 17.92 -14.30
C ASP A 455 0.93 17.06 -13.76
N ALA A 456 -0.32 17.55 -13.88
CA ALA A 456 -1.50 16.74 -13.59
C ALA A 456 -1.63 15.56 -14.56
N GLY A 457 -1.42 15.81 -15.86
CA GLY A 457 -1.36 14.77 -16.88
C GLY A 457 -0.33 13.69 -16.58
N ASN A 458 0.90 14.09 -16.25
CA ASN A 458 1.98 13.17 -15.85
C ASN A 458 1.64 12.39 -14.58
N CYS A 459 1.03 13.04 -13.59
CA CYS A 459 0.55 12.41 -12.36
C CYS A 459 -0.48 11.31 -12.66
N LEU A 460 -1.45 11.58 -13.56
CA LEU A 460 -2.40 10.57 -14.02
C LEU A 460 -1.69 9.38 -14.68
N LEU A 461 -0.79 9.64 -15.62
CA LEU A 461 -0.05 8.55 -16.29
C LEU A 461 0.79 7.74 -15.29
N ARG A 462 1.39 8.37 -14.27
CA ARG A 462 2.13 7.69 -13.20
C ARG A 462 1.24 6.72 -12.41
N ILE A 463 0.00 7.11 -12.10
CA ILE A 463 -0.97 6.25 -11.40
C ILE A 463 -1.42 5.08 -12.27
N LEU A 464 -1.68 5.35 -13.55
CA LEU A 464 -2.22 4.34 -14.46
C LEU A 464 -1.17 3.32 -14.91
N SER A 465 0.09 3.75 -15.06
CA SER A 465 1.20 2.89 -15.51
C SER A 465 1.70 1.90 -14.45
N ASP A 466 1.31 2.09 -13.19
CA ASP A 466 1.72 1.27 -12.06
C ASP A 466 0.50 0.66 -11.38
N THR A 467 0.28 -0.63 -11.65
CA THR A 467 -0.83 -1.40 -11.11
C THR A 467 -0.73 -1.64 -9.60
N GLY A 468 0.40 -1.29 -8.97
CA GLY A 468 0.56 -1.28 -7.52
C GLY A 468 -0.06 -0.06 -6.84
N VAL A 469 -0.38 1.02 -7.58
CA VAL A 469 -0.91 2.26 -7.00
C VAL A 469 -2.40 2.15 -6.74
N ASN A 470 -2.79 1.92 -5.49
CA ASN A 470 -4.18 1.88 -5.07
C ASN A 470 -4.39 2.64 -3.75
N GLY A 471 -5.49 3.37 -3.65
CA GLY A 471 -5.86 4.05 -2.42
C GLY A 471 -4.97 5.24 -2.05
N ARG A 472 -4.30 5.85 -3.03
CA ARG A 472 -3.36 6.97 -2.86
C ARG A 472 -4.00 8.31 -3.22
N SER A 473 -3.50 9.37 -2.59
CA SER A 473 -3.92 10.76 -2.83
C SER A 473 -2.71 11.59 -3.23
N LEU A 474 -2.55 11.81 -4.53
CA LEU A 474 -1.42 12.54 -5.08
C LEU A 474 -1.75 14.03 -5.17
N PHE A 475 -0.84 14.88 -4.72
CA PHE A 475 -0.97 16.33 -4.76
C PHE A 475 -0.20 16.91 -5.94
N VAL A 476 -0.91 17.47 -6.92
CA VAL A 476 -0.29 18.18 -8.06
C VAL A 476 0.02 19.59 -7.61
N CYS A 477 1.30 19.98 -7.68
CA CYS A 477 1.82 21.12 -6.98
C CYS A 477 2.89 21.87 -7.79
N PRO A 478 3.22 23.13 -7.42
CA PRO A 478 4.31 23.85 -8.07
C PRO A 478 5.66 23.14 -7.86
N ARG A 479 6.55 23.26 -8.86
CA ARG A 479 7.85 22.55 -8.87
C ARG A 479 8.82 22.91 -7.73
N LYS A 480 8.54 23.98 -6.98
CA LYS A 480 9.28 24.30 -5.75
C LYS A 480 9.10 23.26 -4.63
N TRP A 481 7.99 22.50 -4.64
CA TRP A 481 7.74 21.48 -3.62
C TRP A 481 8.05 20.06 -4.13
N ALA A 482 7.78 19.77 -5.40
CA ALA A 482 8.18 18.52 -6.04
C ALA A 482 8.75 18.77 -7.44
N PRO A 483 9.96 18.30 -7.77
CA PRO A 483 10.60 18.55 -9.06
C PRO A 483 9.74 18.18 -10.28
N ARG A 484 8.95 17.11 -10.18
CA ARG A 484 8.05 16.63 -11.26
C ARG A 484 6.64 17.23 -11.21
N GLY A 485 6.39 18.16 -10.29
CA GLY A 485 5.11 18.87 -10.16
C GLY A 485 3.99 18.07 -9.47
N TYR A 486 4.30 16.94 -8.82
CA TYR A 486 3.37 16.22 -7.98
C TYR A 486 4.08 15.36 -6.92
N MET A 487 3.39 15.02 -5.82
CA MET A 487 3.89 14.16 -4.74
C MET A 487 2.76 13.37 -4.08
N ASP A 488 3.09 12.28 -3.38
CA ASP A 488 2.19 11.64 -2.43
C ASP A 488 2.41 12.25 -1.03
N LEU A 489 1.35 12.79 -0.44
CA LEU A 489 1.41 13.45 0.88
C LEU A 489 1.30 12.46 2.05
N ASP A 490 1.17 11.15 1.78
CA ASP A 490 1.05 10.08 2.78
C ASP A 490 -0.09 10.30 3.81
N LEU A 491 -1.23 10.83 3.35
CA LEU A 491 -2.31 11.28 4.24
C LEU A 491 -3.32 10.18 4.63
N GLU A 492 -3.28 9.02 3.97
CA GLU A 492 -4.47 8.15 3.91
C GLU A 492 -4.45 6.96 4.88
N ASP A 493 -3.29 6.55 5.38
CA ASP A 493 -3.18 5.34 6.21
C ASP A 493 -2.78 5.59 7.67
N TYR A 494 -2.73 6.86 8.08
CA TYR A 494 -2.48 7.27 9.46
C TYR A 494 -1.27 6.55 10.07
N SER A 495 -0.18 6.44 9.31
CA SER A 495 1.04 5.69 9.67
C SER A 495 1.57 6.06 11.06
N ASP A 496 1.44 7.33 11.45
CA ASP A 496 1.89 7.87 12.73
C ASP A 496 0.84 7.87 13.86
N ASN A 497 -0.36 7.30 13.65
CA ASN A 497 -1.43 7.27 14.65
C ASN A 497 -1.95 5.85 14.92
N SER A 498 -1.34 5.19 15.92
CA SER A 498 -1.67 3.81 16.28
C SER A 498 -3.12 3.59 16.72
N LEU A 499 -3.76 4.59 17.36
CA LEU A 499 -5.15 4.49 17.78
C LEU A 499 -6.10 4.45 16.57
N LEU A 500 -5.87 5.33 15.58
CA LEU A 500 -6.67 5.32 14.36
C LEU A 500 -6.45 4.04 13.55
N GLN A 501 -5.23 3.47 13.55
CA GLN A 501 -4.96 2.18 12.93
C GLN A 501 -5.74 1.04 13.60
N GLU A 502 -5.79 1.01 14.93
CA GLU A 502 -6.59 0.02 15.69
C GLU A 502 -8.09 0.18 15.40
N ILE A 503 -8.63 1.39 15.48
CA ILE A 503 -10.04 1.68 15.17
C ILE A 503 -10.36 1.31 13.72
N GLN A 504 -9.46 1.59 12.78
CA GLN A 504 -9.64 1.22 11.38
C GLN A 504 -9.63 -0.30 11.18
N ALA A 505 -8.76 -1.02 11.89
CA ALA A 505 -8.73 -2.48 11.87
C ALA A 505 -10.03 -3.07 12.44
N ASP A 506 -10.60 -2.48 13.50
CA ASP A 506 -11.89 -2.87 14.04
C ASP A 506 -13.05 -2.55 13.08
N GLN A 507 -13.04 -1.36 12.46
CA GLN A 507 -14.07 -0.93 11.51
C GLN A 507 -14.20 -1.87 10.31
N VAL A 508 -13.11 -2.50 9.86
CA VAL A 508 -13.16 -3.45 8.72
C VAL A 508 -13.58 -4.86 9.11
N LYS A 509 -13.59 -5.22 10.41
CA LYS A 509 -14.03 -6.57 10.85
C LYS A 509 -15.49 -6.86 10.49
N SER A 510 -16.35 -5.84 10.46
CA SER A 510 -17.78 -6.00 10.13
C SER A 510 -18.06 -6.07 8.62
N ALA A 511 -17.06 -5.76 7.79
CA ALA A 511 -17.14 -5.83 6.33
C ALA A 511 -15.79 -6.33 5.78
N PRO A 512 -15.50 -7.65 5.93
CA PRO A 512 -14.19 -8.19 5.61
C PRO A 512 -13.90 -8.00 4.13
N VAL A 513 -12.80 -7.33 3.87
CA VAL A 513 -12.35 -6.89 2.55
C VAL A 513 -12.21 -8.06 1.56
N GLU A 514 -11.75 -9.20 2.06
CA GLU A 514 -11.57 -10.46 1.33
C GLU A 514 -12.88 -11.13 0.90
N LEU A 515 -14.04 -10.65 1.37
CA LEU A 515 -15.35 -11.16 0.98
C LEU A 515 -16.04 -10.32 -0.11
N GLY A 516 -15.42 -9.21 -0.54
CA GLY A 516 -15.98 -8.33 -1.57
C GLY A 516 -17.04 -7.36 -1.04
N LEU A 517 -18.00 -6.97 -1.88
CA LEU A 517 -19.10 -6.06 -1.50
C LEU A 517 -20.13 -6.75 -0.60
N PHE A 518 -19.98 -6.55 0.71
CA PHE A 518 -20.92 -6.87 1.80
C PHE A 518 -21.40 -8.33 1.89
N VAL A 519 -21.29 -8.89 3.10
CA VAL A 519 -21.88 -10.20 3.49
C VAL A 519 -23.39 -10.07 3.61
#